data_AF-A0A924F4N1-F1
#
_entry.id   AF-A0A924F4N1-F1
#
_cell.length_a   1.000
_cell.length_b   1.000
_cell.length_c   1.000
_cell.angle_alpha   90.00
_cell.angle_beta   90.00
_cell.angle_gamma   90.00
#
_symmetry.space_group_name_H-M   'P 1'
#
loop_
_entity.id
_entity.type
_entity.pdbx_description
1 polymer ?
#
loop_
_entity_poly.entity_id
_entity_poly.type
_entity_poly.pdbx_seq_one_letter_code
_entity_poly.pdbx_strand_id
1 'polypeptide(L)' 'IIIFGKAYHKDLLEHIELMKKNSTIGADDTSLFLVTDSIEEAVSLIVEKNIKKYGLSAKNKVKLFKWLFERT' A
#
# COMPACT_ATOMS: atom_id res chain seq x y z
N ILE A 1 2.97 -0.73 3.95
CA ILE A 1 3.46 -1.31 2.66
C ILE A 1 2.62 -2.55 2.35
N ILE A 2 2.39 -2.89 1.07
CA ILE A 2 1.66 -4.12 0.69
C ILE A 2 2.61 -4.97 -0.16
N ILE A 3 2.78 -6.23 0.22
CA ILE A 3 3.55 -7.25 -0.49
C ILE A 3 2.55 -8.29 -0.99
N PHE A 4 2.37 -8.39 -2.31
CA PHE A 4 1.38 -9.29 -2.91
C PHE A 4 2.04 -10.56 -3.44
N GLY A 5 1.45 -11.72 -3.20
CA GLY A 5 1.98 -13.01 -3.66
C GLY A 5 2.90 -13.66 -2.62
N LYS A 6 2.32 -14.31 -1.62
CA LYS A 6 3.06 -14.96 -0.50
C LYS A 6 4.05 -16.00 -1.00
N ALA A 7 3.63 -16.85 -1.93
CA ALA A 7 4.46 -17.92 -2.45
C ALA A 7 5.68 -17.37 -3.21
N TYR A 8 5.48 -16.29 -3.99
CA TYR A 8 6.55 -15.64 -4.73
C TYR A 8 7.58 -14.98 -3.81
N HIS A 9 7.12 -14.38 -2.71
CA HIS A 9 7.97 -13.68 -1.76
C HIS A 9 8.45 -14.53 -0.58
N LYS A 10 8.35 -15.87 -0.66
CA LYS A 10 8.70 -16.78 0.45
C LYS A 10 10.08 -16.48 1.05
N ASP A 11 11.11 -16.39 0.23
CA ASP A 11 12.50 -16.17 0.69
C ASP A 11 12.66 -14.84 1.44
N LEU A 12 11.94 -13.80 0.99
CA LEU A 12 11.91 -12.50 1.67
C LEU A 12 11.23 -12.62 3.04
N LEU A 13 10.10 -13.33 3.12
CA LEU A 13 9.38 -13.52 4.39
C LEU A 13 10.21 -14.32 5.39
N GLU A 14 10.90 -15.37 4.93
CA GLU A 14 11.82 -16.14 5.77
C GLU A 14 12.98 -15.28 6.29
N HIS A 15 13.53 -14.39 5.45
CA HIS A 15 14.57 -13.46 5.88
C HIS A 15 14.05 -12.44 6.92
N ILE A 16 12.82 -11.95 6.76
CA ILE A 16 12.19 -11.05 7.73
C ILE A 16 12.03 -11.74 9.09
N GLU A 17 11.60 -13.00 9.12
CA GLU A 17 11.49 -13.78 10.35
C GLU A 17 12.86 -14.03 11.00
N LEU A 18 13.91 -14.25 10.20
CA LEU A 18 15.28 -14.34 10.70
C LEU A 18 15.73 -13.03 11.36
N MET A 19 15.46 -11.90 10.72
CA MET A 19 15.76 -10.57 11.28
C MET A 19 15.01 -10.32 12.59
N LYS A 20 13.73 -10.71 12.66
CA LYS A 20 12.92 -10.62 13.89
C LYS A 20 13.50 -11.47 15.00
N LYS A 21 13.85 -12.73 14.72
CA LYS A 21 14.49 -13.65 15.67
C LYS A 21 15.82 -13.11 16.20
N ASN A 22 16.61 -12.47 15.33
CA ASN A 22 17.90 -11.90 15.68
C ASN A 22 17.79 -10.50 16.30
N SER A 23 16.58 -10.01 16.56
CA SER A 23 16.32 -8.67 17.11
C SER A 23 16.93 -7.53 16.29
N THR A 24 17.12 -7.72 14.98
CA THR A 24 17.59 -6.67 14.07
C THR A 24 16.44 -5.82 13.52
N ILE A 25 15.20 -6.27 13.73
CA ILE A 25 13.97 -5.48 13.59
C ILE A 25 13.13 -5.67 14.86
N GLY A 26 12.31 -4.67 15.19
CA GLY A 26 11.39 -4.74 16.32
C GLY A 26 10.26 -5.74 16.07
N ALA A 27 9.69 -6.30 17.14
CA ALA A 27 8.55 -7.22 17.02
C ALA A 27 7.34 -6.54 16.32
N ASP A 28 7.17 -5.24 16.57
CA ASP A 28 6.08 -4.43 16.02
C ASP A 28 6.31 -3.98 14.57
N ASP A 29 7.53 -4.13 14.03
CA ASP A 29 7.84 -3.71 12.66
C ASP A 29 7.06 -4.53 11.61
N THR A 30 6.61 -5.73 11.99
CA THR A 30 5.69 -6.55 11.17
C THR A 30 4.35 -5.86 10.92
N SER A 31 3.96 -4.85 11.71
CA SER A 31 2.77 -4.04 11.46
C SER A 31 2.92 -3.01 10.33
N LEU A 32 4.14 -2.76 9.87
CA LEU A 32 4.45 -1.78 8.82
C LEU A 32 4.08 -2.27 7.42
N PHE A 33 3.90 -3.58 7.25
CA PHE A 33 3.56 -4.19 5.97
C PHE A 33 2.45 -5.24 6.11
N LEU A 34 1.68 -5.40 5.04
CA LEU A 34 0.72 -6.48 4.86
C LEU A 34 1.23 -7.40 3.76
N VAL A 35 1.24 -8.70 4.01
CA VAL A 35 1.55 -9.72 3.01
C VAL A 35 0.28 -10.48 2.68
N THR A 36 -0.19 -10.40 1.45
CA THR A 36 -1.50 -10.96 1.07
C THR A 36 -1.52 -11.50 -0.35
N ASP A 37 -2.48 -12.38 -0.61
CA ASP A 37 -2.85 -12.85 -1.95
C ASP A 37 -4.28 -12.38 -2.33
N SER A 38 -4.95 -11.63 -1.46
CA SER A 38 -6.29 -11.08 -1.67
C SER A 38 -6.21 -9.61 -2.06
N ILE A 39 -6.85 -9.28 -3.17
CA ILE A 39 -7.00 -7.90 -3.62
C ILE A 39 -7.88 -7.13 -2.64
N GLU A 40 -8.94 -7.76 -2.13
CA GLU A 40 -9.89 -7.17 -1.19
C GLU A 40 -9.21 -6.73 0.11
N GLU A 41 -8.32 -7.57 0.66
CA GLU A 41 -7.57 -7.25 1.87
C GLU A 41 -6.61 -6.07 1.63
N ALA A 42 -5.88 -6.09 0.51
CA ALA A 42 -4.97 -5.02 0.10
C ALA A 42 -5.71 -3.68 -0.06
N VAL A 43 -6.85 -3.67 -0.75
CA VAL A 43 -7.69 -2.49 -0.95
C VAL A 43 -8.22 -1.97 0.39
N SER A 44 -8.70 -2.88 1.26
CA SER A 44 -9.20 -2.51 2.59
C SER A 44 -8.13 -1.80 3.42
N LEU A 45 -6.88 -2.29 3.41
CA LEU A 45 -5.77 -1.63 4.09
C LEU A 45 -5.52 -0.21 3.54
N ILE A 46 -5.56 -0.02 2.22
CA ILE A 46 -5.37 1.29 1.59
C ILE A 46 -6.47 2.26 2.05
N VAL A 47 -7.73 1.81 2.00
CA VAL A 47 -8.89 2.63 2.39
C VAL A 47 -8.79 3.05 3.86
N GLU A 48 -8.57 2.11 4.77
CA GLU A 48 -8.57 2.38 6.21
C GLU A 48 -7.33 3.19 6.65
N LYS A 49 -6.13 2.75 6.25
CA LYS A 49 -4.88 3.32 6.77
C LYS A 49 -4.46 4.59 6.06
N ASN A 50 -4.92 4.82 4.82
CA ASN A 50 -4.50 5.97 4.03
C ASN A 50 -5.67 6.91 3.71
N ILE A 51 -6.70 6.42 3.02
CA ILE A 51 -7.79 7.28 2.53
C ILE A 51 -8.56 7.90 3.69
N LYS A 52 -9.09 7.08 4.60
CA LYS A 52 -9.86 7.58 5.75
C LYS A 52 -8.99 8.35 6.74
N LYS A 53 -7.80 7.82 7.04
CA LYS A 53 -6.87 8.43 8.01
C LYS A 53 -6.40 9.83 7.60
N TYR A 54 -6.11 10.03 6.32
CA TYR A 54 -5.54 11.30 5.82
C TYR A 54 -6.53 12.12 4.95
N GLY A 55 -7.78 11.67 4.81
CA GLY A 55 -8.79 12.36 4.00
C GLY A 55 -8.44 12.44 2.51
N LEU A 56 -7.76 11.42 1.98
CA LEU A 56 -7.30 11.45 0.58
C LEU A 56 -8.50 11.39 -0.37
N SER A 57 -8.44 12.17 -1.44
CA SER A 57 -9.42 12.14 -2.52
C SER A 57 -8.72 11.91 -3.86
N ALA A 58 -9.45 11.31 -4.80
CA ALA A 58 -8.94 11.14 -6.15
C ALA A 58 -8.60 12.53 -6.73
N LYS A 59 -7.44 12.63 -7.39
CA LYS A 59 -7.04 13.87 -8.04
C LYS A 59 -8.10 14.24 -9.08
N ASN A 60 -8.73 15.39 -8.91
CA ASN A 60 -9.64 15.93 -9.91
C ASN A 60 -8.86 16.18 -11.21
N LYS A 61 -9.35 15.66 -12.33
CA LYS A 61 -8.89 16.12 -13.65
C LYS A 61 -9.22 17.61 -13.71
N VAL A 62 -8.20 18.45 -13.86
CA VAL A 62 -8.41 19.89 -14.08
C VAL A 62 -9.26 19.99 -15.34
N LYS A 63 -10.50 20.47 -15.21
CA LYS A 63 -11.30 20.80 -16.39
C LYS A 63 -10.63 22.03 -17.00
N LEU A 64 -10.01 21.85 -18.16
CA LEU A 64 -9.56 22.97 -18.99
C LEU A 64 -10.76 23.91 -19.16
N PHE A 65 -10.60 25.16 -18.75
CA PHE A 65 -11.65 26.16 -18.82
C PHE A 65 -12.07 26.31 -20.29
N LYS A 66 -13.32 25.92 -20.62
CA LYS A 66 -13.89 25.99 -21.99
C LYS A 66 -13.91 27.42 -22.58
N TRP A 67 -13.59 28.44 -21.78
CA TRP A 67 -13.43 29.81 -22.23
C TRP A 67 -12.15 30.03 -23.06
N LEU A 68 -11.15 29.15 -22.96
CA LEU A 68 -9.87 29.28 -23.67
C LEU A 68 -9.89 28.85 -25.16
N PHE A 69 -11.05 28.54 -25.75
CA PHE A 69 -11.20 28.23 -27.18
C PHE A 69 -10.21 27.20 -27.77
N GLU A 70 -9.64 26.30 -26.95
CA GLU A 70 -8.78 25.22 -27.46
C GLU A 70 -9.64 24.27 -28.31
N ARG A 71 -9.27 24.08 -29.59
CA ARG A 71 -9.94 23.15 -30.51
C ARG A 71 -9.55 21.72 -30.14
N THR A 72 -10.52 20.95 -29.69
CA THR A 72 -10.42 19.49 -29.48
C THR A 72 -10.16 18.76 -30.79
#